data_AF-A0A1Q9GEN4-F1
#
_entry.id   AF-A0A1Q9GEN4-F1
#
_cell.length_a   1.000
_cell.length_b   1.000
_cell.length_c   1.000
_cell.angle_alpha   90.00
_cell.angle_beta   90.00
_cell.angle_gamma   90.00
#
_symmetry.space_group_name_H-M   'P 1'
#
loop_
_entity.id
_entity.type
_entity.pdbx_description
1 polymer ?
#
loop_
_entity_poly.entity_id
_entity_poly.type
_entity_poly.pdbx_seq_one_letter_code
_entity_poly.pdbx_strand_id
1 'polypeptide(L)'
;MIQCRSSFINPPIETLPEWLVLPYIHGTSVVTFSFEQRHLFMDCIPYIVRAIEHVHQAGWVHGDIKPSNILYLPKFGSIRLIDFGAAWPIGTSLSRLSEWQLTPGFSRSTREKGIGSVEPADDWYALSKWLDQIDPSSLSARNQYQLVRWLDWLSKRIGLCR
;
A
#
# COMPACT_ATOMS: atom_id res chain seq x y z
N MET A 1 -14.03 19.75 -4.16
CA MET A 1 -14.65 18.45 -3.82
C MET A 1 -14.48 17.52 -5.02
N ILE A 2 -13.57 16.55 -4.93
CA ILE A 2 -13.42 15.51 -5.96
C ILE A 2 -14.59 14.55 -5.75
N GLN A 3 -15.60 14.60 -6.62
CA GLN A 3 -16.71 13.67 -6.57
C GLN A 3 -16.25 12.34 -7.18
N CYS A 4 -15.96 11.34 -6.36
CA CYS A 4 -15.86 9.96 -6.81
C CYS A 4 -17.20 9.55 -7.42
N ARG A 5 -17.24 9.33 -8.73
CA ARG A 5 -18.42 8.82 -9.44
C ARG A 5 -18.16 7.39 -9.87
N SER A 6 -18.95 6.47 -9.34
CA SER A 6 -19.07 5.08 -9.79
C SER A 6 -20.53 4.69 -9.64
N SER A 7 -21.03 3.84 -10.55
CA SER A 7 -22.38 3.26 -10.47
C SER A 7 -22.60 2.40 -9.22
N PHE A 8 -21.56 2.18 -8.42
CA PHE A 8 -21.59 1.45 -7.14
C PHE A 8 -21.36 2.36 -5.91
N ILE A 9 -21.17 3.68 -6.11
CA ILE A 9 -20.94 4.64 -5.03
C ILE A 9 -22.21 5.48 -4.87
N ASN A 10 -22.95 5.23 -3.79
CA ASN A 10 -23.99 6.13 -3.30
C ASN A 10 -23.38 7.50 -2.96
N PRO A 11 -24.17 8.60 -2.95
CA PRO A 11 -23.67 9.92 -2.55
C PRO A 11 -22.84 9.86 -1.26
N PRO A 12 -21.87 10.78 -1.06
CA PRO A 12 -20.99 10.76 0.10
C PRO A 12 -21.83 10.60 1.36
N ILE A 13 -21.59 9.50 2.06
CA ILE A 13 -22.38 9.10 3.22
C ILE A 13 -22.13 10.14 4.31
N GLU A 14 -23.17 10.90 4.69
CA GLU A 14 -23.06 11.96 5.71
C GLU A 14 -22.73 11.41 7.11
N THR A 15 -23.03 10.13 7.36
CA THR A 15 -22.76 9.43 8.62
C THR A 15 -22.25 8.01 8.35
N LEU A 16 -21.03 7.67 8.81
CA LEU A 16 -20.46 6.34 8.61
C LEU A 16 -21.48 5.24 8.99
N PRO A 17 -21.76 4.28 8.09
CA PRO A 17 -22.71 3.22 8.39
C PRO A 17 -22.15 2.31 9.48
N GLU A 18 -23.01 1.80 10.36
CA GLU A 18 -22.62 0.82 11.40
C GLU A 18 -22.03 -0.47 10.81
N TRP A 19 -22.41 -0.80 9.56
CA TRP A 19 -21.98 -2.00 8.86
C TRP A 19 -21.56 -1.68 7.44
N LEU A 20 -20.40 -2.20 7.03
CA LEU A 20 -19.92 -2.11 5.65
C LEU A 20 -20.00 -3.49 4.99
N VAL A 21 -20.92 -3.65 4.05
CA VAL A 21 -21.04 -4.89 3.26
C VAL A 21 -20.20 -4.74 1.99
N LEU A 22 -19.16 -5.58 1.85
CA LEU A 22 -18.24 -5.58 0.72
C LEU A 22 -18.33 -6.91 -0.06
N PRO A 23 -17.95 -6.92 -1.34
CA PRO A 23 -17.80 -8.17 -2.08
C PRO A 23 -16.83 -9.11 -1.37
N TYR A 24 -17.23 -10.37 -1.20
CA TYR A 24 -16.31 -11.41 -0.74
C TYR A 24 -15.24 -11.67 -1.81
N ILE A 25 -13.97 -11.58 -1.40
CA ILE A 25 -12.83 -11.78 -2.28
C ILE A 25 -12.25 -13.16 -1.97
N HIS A 26 -12.35 -14.07 -2.94
CA HIS A 26 -11.73 -15.39 -2.84
C HIS A 26 -10.22 -15.29 -3.12
N GLY A 27 -9.48 -14.85 -2.10
CA GLY A 27 -8.03 -14.68 -2.16
C GLY A 27 -7.37 -14.99 -0.82
N THR A 28 -6.04 -15.02 -0.81
CA THR A 28 -5.24 -15.28 0.38
C THR A 28 -4.39 -14.06 0.69
N SER A 29 -4.33 -13.67 1.96
CA SER A 29 -3.46 -12.56 2.37
C SER A 29 -2.00 -12.92 2.12
N VAL A 30 -1.24 -11.98 1.55
CA VAL A 30 0.17 -12.21 1.24
C VAL A 30 1.00 -12.45 2.51
N VAL A 31 0.55 -11.97 3.67
CA VAL A 31 1.21 -12.23 4.96
C VAL A 31 1.26 -13.71 5.32
N THR A 32 0.35 -14.54 4.79
CA THR A 32 0.31 -15.98 5.09
C THR A 32 1.08 -16.81 4.08
N PHE A 33 1.84 -16.19 3.18
CA PHE A 33 2.62 -16.91 2.17
C PHE A 33 3.70 -17.76 2.82
N SER A 34 3.82 -19.00 2.36
CA SER A 34 4.90 -19.90 2.79
C SER A 34 6.22 -19.56 2.10
N PHE A 35 7.31 -20.16 2.59
CA PHE A 35 8.63 -20.06 1.96
C PHE A 35 8.62 -20.50 0.48
N GLU A 36 7.79 -21.48 0.13
CA GLU A 36 7.64 -21.96 -1.25
C GLU A 36 7.00 -20.90 -2.15
N GLN A 37 6.10 -20.09 -1.61
CA GLN A 37 5.35 -19.05 -2.33
C GLN A 37 6.10 -17.72 -2.46
N ARG A 38 7.34 -17.62 -1.95
CA ARG A 38 8.15 -16.39 -2.01
C ARG A 38 8.40 -15.87 -3.44
N HIS A 39 8.45 -16.77 -4.42
CA HIS A 39 8.58 -16.36 -5.83
C HIS A 39 7.31 -15.67 -6.34
N LEU A 40 6.12 -16.16 -5.93
CA LEU A 40 4.85 -15.53 -6.25
C LEU A 40 4.76 -14.13 -5.68
N PHE A 41 5.33 -13.90 -4.48
CA PHE A 41 5.41 -12.56 -3.90
C PHE A 41 6.18 -11.60 -4.82
N MET A 42 7.36 -12.00 -5.32
CA MET A 42 8.15 -11.17 -6.22
C MET A 42 7.39 -10.86 -7.53
N ASP A 43 6.64 -11.83 -8.05
CA ASP A 43 5.80 -11.65 -9.23
C ASP A 43 4.59 -10.73 -8.97
N CYS A 44 4.19 -10.55 -7.70
CA CYS A 44 3.11 -9.66 -7.31
C CYS A 44 3.53 -8.18 -7.23
N ILE A 45 4.82 -7.87 -7.04
CA ILE A 45 5.29 -6.48 -6.85
C ILE A 45 4.81 -5.52 -7.96
N PRO A 46 4.88 -5.86 -9.27
CA PRO A 46 4.36 -4.99 -10.32
C PRO A 46 2.85 -4.70 -10.23
N TYR A 47 2.07 -5.61 -9.64
CA TYR A 47 0.63 -5.42 -9.43
C TYR A 47 0.36 -4.59 -8.18
N ILE A 48 1.16 -4.76 -7.11
CA ILE A 48 1.11 -3.92 -5.90
C ILE A 48 1.41 -2.47 -6.27
N VAL A 49 2.47 -2.24 -7.05
CA VAL A 49 2.84 -0.90 -7.53
C VAL A 49 1.71 -0.26 -8.34
N ARG A 50 1.13 -0.99 -9.29
CA ARG A 50 -0.01 -0.50 -10.09
C ARG A 50 -1.23 -0.17 -9.22
N ALA A 51 -1.52 -0.97 -8.19
CA ALA A 51 -2.61 -0.69 -7.27
C ALA A 51 -2.36 0.60 -6.47
N ILE A 52 -1.15 0.80 -5.95
CA ILE A 52 -0.77 2.03 -5.24
C ILE A 52 -0.85 3.25 -6.17
N GLU A 53 -0.30 3.15 -7.39
CA GLU A 53 -0.37 4.24 -8.39
C GLU A 53 -1.82 4.59 -8.72
N HIS A 54 -2.71 3.61 -8.81
CA HIS A 54 -4.13 3.85 -9.04
C HIS A 54 -4.79 4.65 -7.90
N VAL A 55 -4.47 4.32 -6.65
CA VAL A 55 -4.94 5.08 -5.47
C VAL A 55 -4.42 6.53 -5.51
N HIS A 56 -3.14 6.72 -5.84
CA HIS A 56 -2.53 8.05 -5.96
C HIS A 56 -3.14 8.88 -7.08
N GLN A 57 -3.40 8.27 -8.24
CA GLN A 57 -4.08 8.92 -9.36
C GLN A 57 -5.50 9.36 -9.03
N ALA A 58 -6.18 8.64 -8.12
CA ALA A 58 -7.48 9.04 -7.59
C ALA A 58 -7.41 10.19 -6.56
N GLY A 59 -6.22 10.66 -6.19
CA GLY A 59 -6.02 11.77 -5.25
C GLY A 59 -5.87 11.35 -3.79
N TRP A 60 -5.64 10.06 -3.51
CA TRP A 60 -5.58 9.51 -2.17
C TRP A 60 -4.21 8.85 -1.89
N VAL A 61 -3.86 8.74 -0.62
CA VAL A 61 -2.77 7.90 -0.12
C VAL A 61 -3.43 6.79 0.70
N HIS A 62 -3.03 5.54 0.49
CA HIS A 62 -3.61 4.41 1.24
C HIS A 62 -3.27 4.49 2.72
N GLY A 63 -2.01 4.82 3.03
CA GLY A 63 -1.55 5.13 4.38
C GLY A 63 -1.25 3.94 5.27
N ASP A 64 -1.45 2.71 4.79
CA ASP A 64 -1.22 1.47 5.53
C ASP A 64 -0.87 0.30 4.58
N ILE A 65 0.14 0.52 3.73
CA ILE A 65 0.66 -0.51 2.82
C ILE A 65 1.48 -1.52 3.61
N LYS A 66 0.99 -2.76 3.68
CA LYS A 66 1.62 -3.89 4.37
C LYS A 66 1.11 -5.24 3.84
N PRO A 67 1.82 -6.36 4.08
CA PRO A 67 1.43 -7.67 3.55
C PRO A 67 0.01 -8.12 3.90
N SER A 68 -0.49 -7.77 5.09
CA SER A 68 -1.85 -8.17 5.52
C SER A 68 -2.95 -7.54 4.67
N ASN A 69 -2.66 -6.38 4.07
CA ASN A 69 -3.61 -5.57 3.29
C ASN A 69 -3.55 -5.88 1.79
N ILE A 70 -2.79 -6.91 1.40
CA ILE A 70 -2.71 -7.39 0.01
C ILE A 70 -3.29 -8.80 -0.05
N LEU A 71 -4.37 -8.96 -0.81
CA LEU A 71 -4.93 -10.27 -1.14
C LEU A 71 -4.39 -10.73 -2.49
N TYR A 72 -3.73 -11.88 -2.51
CA TYR A 72 -3.40 -12.58 -3.74
C TYR A 72 -4.61 -13.34 -4.28
N LEU A 73 -4.81 -13.28 -5.60
CA LEU A 73 -5.89 -13.91 -6.32
C LEU A 73 -5.31 -15.00 -7.25
N PRO A 74 -5.23 -16.27 -6.79
CA PRO A 74 -4.56 -17.34 -7.54
C PRO A 74 -5.14 -17.54 -8.95
N LYS A 75 -6.48 -17.43 -9.07
CA LYS A 75 -7.20 -17.57 -10.35
C LYS A 75 -6.73 -16.60 -11.42
N PHE A 76 -6.26 -15.42 -11.03
CA PHE A 76 -5.88 -14.34 -11.94
C PHE A 76 -4.38 -14.04 -11.93
N GLY A 77 -3.61 -14.67 -11.04
CA GLY A 77 -2.20 -14.33 -10.85
C GLY A 77 -1.98 -12.86 -10.50
N SER A 78 -2.94 -12.23 -9.80
CA SER A 78 -2.94 -10.81 -9.49
C SER A 78 -3.16 -10.55 -8.01
N ILE A 79 -3.18 -9.27 -7.61
CA ILE A 79 -3.48 -8.87 -6.24
C ILE A 79 -4.70 -7.95 -6.18
N ARG A 80 -5.24 -7.80 -4.97
CA ARG A 80 -6.18 -6.74 -4.60
C ARG A 80 -5.71 -6.09 -3.31
N LEU A 81 -5.63 -4.76 -3.34
CA LEU A 81 -5.41 -3.94 -2.15
C LEU A 81 -6.73 -3.83 -1.38
N ILE A 82 -6.67 -4.02 -0.06
CA ILE A 82 -7.80 -3.96 0.85
C ILE A 82 -7.48 -3.04 2.04
N ASP A 83 -8.50 -2.73 2.83
CA ASP A 83 -8.42 -1.94 4.06
C ASP A 83 -7.96 -0.48 3.86
N PHE A 84 -8.89 0.36 3.41
CA PHE A 84 -8.70 1.79 3.22
C PHE A 84 -8.98 2.61 4.49
N GLY A 85 -9.02 1.98 5.68
CA GLY A 85 -9.34 2.66 6.94
C GLY A 85 -8.35 3.76 7.34
N ALA A 86 -7.12 3.70 6.81
CA ALA A 86 -6.06 4.68 7.03
C ALA A 86 -5.86 5.66 5.86
N ALA A 87 -6.76 5.64 4.86
CA ALA A 87 -6.58 6.40 3.64
C ALA A 87 -6.93 7.89 3.83
N TRP A 88 -6.13 8.76 3.24
CA TRP A 88 -6.29 10.21 3.33
C TRP A 88 -6.11 10.90 1.98
N PRO A 89 -6.81 12.02 1.71
CA PRO A 89 -6.55 12.82 0.53
C PRO A 89 -5.11 13.33 0.53
N ILE A 90 -4.46 13.32 -0.63
CA ILE A 90 -3.13 13.90 -0.81
C ILE A 90 -3.17 15.39 -0.43
N GLY A 91 -2.18 15.85 0.34
CA GLY A 91 -2.09 17.23 0.81
C GLY A 91 -2.83 17.50 2.11
N THR A 92 -3.51 16.51 2.69
CA THR A 92 -4.13 16.64 4.04
C THR A 92 -3.06 16.99 5.06
N SER A 93 -3.26 18.09 5.79
CA SER A 93 -2.31 18.55 6.81
C SER A 93 -2.28 17.58 7.99
N LEU A 94 -1.08 17.10 8.32
CA LEU A 94 -0.90 16.14 9.40
C LEU A 94 -1.22 16.78 10.77
N SER A 95 -0.90 18.04 11.00
CA SER A 95 -1.23 18.69 12.28
C SER A 95 -2.72 18.78 12.61
N ARG A 96 -3.62 18.50 11.64
CA ARG A 96 -5.07 18.51 11.81
C ARG A 96 -5.69 17.13 12.04
N LEU A 97 -4.90 16.07 11.92
CA LEU A 97 -5.37 14.71 12.14
C LEU A 97 -5.17 14.39 13.62
N SER A 98 -6.27 14.36 14.38
CA SER A 98 -6.25 14.07 15.82
C SER A 98 -5.87 12.62 16.12
N GLU A 99 -6.18 11.72 15.18
CA GLU A 99 -5.85 10.30 15.22
C GLU A 99 -5.54 9.86 13.78
N TRP A 100 -4.36 9.32 13.54
CA TRP A 100 -4.09 8.51 12.35
C TRP A 100 -3.56 7.15 12.79
N GLN A 101 -3.81 6.15 11.97
CA GLN A 101 -3.17 4.86 12.15
C GLN A 101 -1.70 4.98 11.76
N LEU A 102 -0.81 4.90 12.76
CA LEU A 102 0.60 4.62 12.54
C LEU A 102 0.80 3.12 12.60
N THR A 103 1.43 2.57 11.58
CA THR A 103 2.02 1.24 11.64
C THR A 103 3.51 1.41 11.92
N PRO A 104 3.99 1.11 13.15
CA PRO A 104 5.41 1.26 13.51
C PRO A 104 6.31 0.50 12.52
N GLY A 105 7.37 1.15 12.04
CA GLY A 105 8.31 0.57 11.08
C GLY A 105 7.91 0.70 9.60
N PHE A 106 6.67 1.10 9.29
CA PHE A 106 6.19 1.33 7.92
C PHE A 106 5.85 2.81 7.64
N SER A 107 5.92 3.68 8.65
CA SER A 107 5.55 5.09 8.55
C SER A 107 6.77 6.01 8.39
N ARG A 108 6.67 7.07 7.58
CA ARG A 108 7.71 8.11 7.48
C ARG A 108 7.76 8.95 8.76
N SER A 109 8.93 9.48 9.09
CA SER A 109 9.13 10.32 10.28
C SER A 109 8.29 11.61 10.28
N THR A 110 7.88 12.11 9.11
CA THR A 110 6.94 13.24 8.97
C THR A 110 5.57 12.88 9.53
N ARG A 111 5.05 11.68 9.24
CA ARG A 111 3.81 11.15 9.83
C ARG A 111 3.96 10.91 11.32
N GLU A 112 5.06 10.31 11.77
CA GLU A 112 5.28 10.06 13.20
C GLU A 112 5.30 11.35 14.03
N LYS A 113 5.88 12.42 13.48
CA LYS A 113 5.96 13.74 14.13
C LYS A 113 4.73 14.61 13.90
N GLY A 114 3.84 14.21 12.99
CA GLY A 114 2.69 15.00 12.58
C GLY A 114 3.01 16.30 11.85
N ILE A 115 4.16 16.36 11.17
CA ILE A 115 4.66 17.56 10.48
C ILE A 115 4.50 17.37 8.97
N GLY A 116 3.93 18.38 8.32
CA GLY A 116 3.75 18.42 6.87
C GLY A 116 2.35 17.97 6.45
N SER A 117 2.29 17.30 5.30
CA SER A 117 1.05 16.78 4.72
C SER A 117 1.19 15.33 4.30
N VAL A 118 0.04 14.66 4.14
CA VAL A 118 -0.04 13.33 3.54
C VAL A 118 0.46 13.36 2.10
N GLU A 119 1.41 12.47 1.77
CA GLU A 119 2.07 12.44 0.46
C GLU A 119 2.10 11.02 -0.14
N PRO A 120 2.08 10.87 -1.48
CA PRO A 120 2.31 9.59 -2.15
C PRO A 120 3.56 8.85 -1.68
N ALA A 121 4.61 9.59 -1.29
CA ALA A 121 5.84 9.05 -0.75
C ALA A 121 5.65 8.25 0.55
N ASP A 122 4.55 8.45 1.29
CA ASP A 122 4.24 7.65 2.49
C ASP A 122 3.99 6.17 2.13
N ASP A 123 3.21 5.90 1.07
CA ASP A 123 2.95 4.53 0.61
C ASP A 123 4.20 3.89 0.00
N TRP A 124 5.00 4.66 -0.74
CA TRP A 124 6.26 4.17 -1.31
C TRP A 124 7.28 3.82 -0.24
N TYR A 125 7.33 4.60 0.83
CA TYR A 125 8.17 4.30 1.98
C TYR A 125 7.74 2.99 2.66
N ALA A 126 6.45 2.81 2.90
CA ALA A 126 5.91 1.58 3.49
C ALA A 126 6.25 0.34 2.63
N LEU A 127 6.07 0.43 1.30
CA LEU A 127 6.47 -0.66 0.39
C LEU A 127 7.99 -0.90 0.42
N SER A 128 8.81 0.14 0.47
CA SER A 128 10.27 0.00 0.58
C SER A 128 10.67 -0.71 1.88
N LYS A 129 10.07 -0.33 3.01
CA LYS A 129 10.29 -0.99 4.30
C LYS A 129 9.83 -2.42 4.34
N TRP A 130 8.80 -2.76 3.60
CA TRP A 130 8.43 -4.15 3.40
C TRP A 130 9.52 -4.90 2.62
N LEU A 131 9.95 -4.38 1.46
CA LEU A 131 10.95 -5.04 0.63
C LEU A 131 12.32 -5.18 1.33
N ASP A 132 12.70 -4.21 2.16
CA ASP A 132 13.91 -4.25 3.00
C ASP A 132 13.92 -5.43 3.99
N GLN A 133 12.75 -5.99 4.35
CA GLN A 133 12.65 -7.13 5.27
C GLN A 133 12.88 -8.48 4.57
N ILE A 134 13.00 -8.50 3.25
CA ILE A 134 13.19 -9.74 2.49
C ILE A 134 14.66 -10.13 2.53
N ASP A 135 14.96 -11.31 3.07
CA ASP A 135 16.29 -11.90 3.01
C ASP A 135 16.67 -12.23 1.56
N PRO A 136 17.64 -11.53 0.94
CA PRO A 136 18.03 -11.76 -0.44
C PRO A 136 18.59 -13.17 -0.67
N SER A 137 19.21 -13.78 0.35
CA SER A 137 19.81 -15.12 0.24
C SER A 137 18.75 -16.21 0.03
N SER A 138 17.51 -15.93 0.43
CA SER A 138 16.37 -16.82 0.18
C SER A 138 15.91 -16.82 -1.27
N LEU A 139 16.28 -15.81 -2.07
CA LEU A 139 15.78 -15.60 -3.43
C LEU A 139 16.69 -16.21 -4.50
N SER A 140 16.13 -16.51 -5.68
CA SER A 140 16.92 -16.83 -6.87
C SER A 140 17.73 -15.61 -7.35
N ALA A 141 18.84 -15.81 -8.07
CA ALA A 141 19.66 -14.71 -8.59
C ALA A 141 18.85 -13.69 -9.42
N ARG A 142 17.88 -14.16 -10.21
CA ARG A 142 16.94 -13.30 -10.94
C ARG A 142 16.11 -12.43 -10.00
N ASN A 143 15.55 -13.01 -8.93
CA ASN A 143 14.70 -12.29 -7.99
C ASN A 143 15.50 -11.35 -7.09
N GLN A 144 16.74 -11.70 -6.74
CA GLN A 144 17.67 -10.78 -6.07
C GLN A 144 17.91 -9.53 -6.93
N TYR A 145 18.20 -9.70 -8.22
CA TYR A 145 18.37 -8.59 -9.15
C TYR A 145 17.11 -7.72 -9.25
N GLN A 146 15.92 -8.33 -9.32
CA GLN A 146 14.65 -7.60 -9.33
C GLN A 146 14.40 -6.82 -8.03
N LEU A 147 14.69 -7.42 -6.87
CA LEU A 147 14.54 -6.76 -5.57
C LEU A 147 15.39 -5.48 -5.50
N VAL A 148 16.67 -5.57 -5.90
CA VAL A 148 17.57 -4.40 -5.93
C VAL A 148 17.02 -3.31 -6.84
N ARG A 149 16.50 -3.66 -8.03
CA ARG A 149 15.91 -2.69 -8.95
C ARG A 149 14.66 -2.03 -8.39
N TRP A 150 13.81 -2.77 -7.67
CA TRP A 150 12.63 -2.21 -7.02
C TRP A 150 13.01 -1.25 -5.89
N LEU A 151 13.99 -1.60 -5.06
CA LEU A 151 14.48 -0.72 -4.01
C LEU A 151 15.09 0.58 -4.57
N ASP A 152 15.86 0.51 -5.66
CA ASP A 152 16.37 1.70 -6.37
C ASP A 152 15.25 2.55 -7.00
N TRP A 153 14.23 1.89 -7.55
CA TRP A 153 13.09 2.60 -8.11
C TRP A 153 12.27 3.31 -7.02
N LEU A 154 12.08 2.67 -5.86
CA LEU A 154 11.35 3.25 -4.72
C LEU A 154 12.10 4.42 -4.08
N SER A 155 13.43 4.35 -3.95
CA SER A 155 14.24 5.42 -3.33
C SER A 155 14.02 6.77 -4.02
N LYS A 156 13.98 6.76 -5.36
CA LYS A 156 13.70 7.92 -6.22
C LYS A 156 12.32 8.53 -5.97
N ARG A 157 11.32 7.72 -5.63
CA ARG A 157 9.94 8.18 -5.36
C ARG A 157 9.71 8.66 -3.94
N ILE A 158 10.48 8.15 -2.98
CA ILE A 158 10.41 8.59 -1.58
C ILE A 158 11.12 9.95 -1.41
N GLY A 159 11.95 10.35 -2.38
CA GLY A 159 12.83 11.52 -2.25
C GLY A 159 14.10 11.22 -1.43
N LEU A 160 14.41 9.93 -1.22
CA LEU A 160 15.68 9.49 -0.65
C LEU A 160 16.66 9.30 -1.81
N CYS A 161 17.34 10.37 -2.23
CA CYS A 161 18.56 10.19 -3.00
C CYS A 161 19.58 9.49 -2.09
N ARG A 162 20.05 8.30 -2.48
CA ARG A 162 21.24 7.67 -1.90
C ARG A 162 22.50 8.29 -2.49
#